data_AF-A0A816UR82-F1
#
_entry.id   AF-A0A816UR82-F1
#
_cell.length_a   1.000
_cell.length_b   1.000
_cell.length_c   1.000
_cell.angle_alpha   90.00
_cell.angle_beta   90.00
_cell.angle_gamma   90.00
#
_symmetry.space_group_name_H-M   'P 1'
#
loop_
_entity.id
_entity.type
_entity.pdbx_description
1 polymer ?
#
loop_
_entity_poly.entity_id
_entity_poly.type
_entity_poly.pdbx_seq_one_letter_code
_entity_poly.pdbx_strand_id
1 'polypeptide(L)'
;NADLFRYEQGTILDHIARAEIGFNFFRSACGSVFYLAGSILFIPDFENYVVTGLCLVISASSVVVAAQSWKVYRAGFTSLTDRCDHRFHFVNLFNDTSCLLIDIFSCLGGAFFMFGTIFFLPQYYTDCPFGNNLSAGLCLCGSVVFTLSGVVVNYHDYCLIKTTCARLIHYIAQLLPV
;
A
#
# COMPACT_ATOMS: atom_id res chain seq x y z
N ASN A 1 -9.27 33.35 23.88
CA ASN A 1 -9.84 33.18 22.52
C ASN A 1 -8.90 32.53 21.52
N ALA A 2 -7.60 32.89 21.44
CA ALA A 2 -6.68 32.26 20.50
C ALA A 2 -6.47 30.74 20.75
N ASP A 3 -6.45 30.30 22.02
CA ASP A 3 -6.22 28.89 22.34
C ASP A 3 -7.42 27.98 22.04
N LEU A 4 -8.64 28.51 22.15
CA LEU A 4 -9.87 27.78 21.79
C LEU A 4 -9.91 27.52 20.27
N PHE A 5 -9.55 28.52 19.46
CA PHE A 5 -9.43 28.39 18.01
C PHE A 5 -8.37 27.36 17.59
N ARG A 6 -7.23 27.33 18.29
CA ARG A 6 -6.16 26.33 18.05
C ARG A 6 -6.62 24.91 18.39
N TYR A 7 -7.37 24.74 19.48
CA TYR A 7 -7.92 23.45 19.88
C TYR A 7 -8.93 22.94 18.84
N GLU A 8 -9.83 23.80 18.37
CA GLU A 8 -10.86 23.46 17.39
C GLU A 8 -10.28 23.19 15.98
N GLN A 9 -9.22 23.90 15.59
CA GLN A 9 -8.47 23.56 14.37
C GLN A 9 -7.80 22.19 14.48
N GLY A 10 -7.28 21.84 15.67
CA GLY A 10 -6.64 20.54 15.91
C GLY A 10 -7.58 19.36 15.72
N THR A 11 -8.84 19.47 16.16
CA THR A 11 -9.83 18.39 16.04
C THR A 11 -10.29 18.19 14.60
N ILE A 12 -10.55 19.27 13.85
CA ILE A 12 -10.96 19.19 12.43
C ILE A 12 -9.85 18.54 11.58
N LEU A 13 -8.60 18.95 11.78
CA LEU A 13 -7.45 18.37 11.07
C LEU A 13 -7.28 16.88 11.34
N ASP A 14 -7.47 16.43 12.58
CA ASP A 14 -7.38 15.02 12.93
C ASP A 14 -8.49 14.19 12.27
N HIS A 15 -9.72 14.71 12.21
CA HIS A 15 -10.82 14.05 11.51
C HIS A 15 -10.55 13.89 10.01
N ILE A 16 -10.02 14.94 9.35
CA ILE A 16 -9.65 14.89 7.93
C ILE A 16 -8.54 13.86 7.71
N ALA A 17 -7.50 13.87 8.55
CA ALA A 17 -6.38 12.92 8.43
C ALA A 17 -6.85 11.46 8.54
N ARG A 18 -7.73 11.16 9.50
CA ARG A 18 -8.32 9.82 9.66
C ARG A 18 -9.18 9.41 8.47
N ALA A 19 -10.02 10.32 7.96
CA ALA A 19 -10.85 10.06 6.79
C ALA A 19 -9.98 9.75 5.56
N GLU A 20 -8.88 10.48 5.38
CA GLU A 20 -7.96 10.27 4.28
C GLU A 20 -7.22 8.91 4.38
N ILE A 21 -6.80 8.52 5.58
CA ILE A 21 -6.21 7.19 5.84
C ILE A 21 -7.22 6.09 5.49
N GLY A 22 -8.47 6.22 5.96
CA GLY A 22 -9.54 5.26 5.67
C GLY A 22 -9.84 5.15 4.18
N PHE A 23 -9.85 6.27 3.47
CA PHE A 23 -10.09 6.28 2.03
C PHE A 23 -8.95 5.65 1.23
N ASN A 24 -7.70 5.88 1.62
CA ASN A 24 -6.54 5.21 0.99
C ASN A 24 -6.55 3.71 1.23
N PHE A 25 -6.91 3.28 2.44
CA PHE A 25 -7.10 1.86 2.77
C PHE A 25 -8.21 1.24 1.91
N PHE A 26 -9.35 1.91 1.81
CA PHE A 26 -10.47 1.46 0.99
C PHE A 26 -10.09 1.31 -0.49
N ARG A 27 -9.41 2.29 -1.08
CA ARG A 27 -8.90 2.22 -2.46
C ARG A 27 -7.97 1.03 -2.66
N SER A 28 -7.05 0.80 -1.71
CA SER A 28 -6.14 -0.36 -1.76
C SER A 28 -6.91 -1.67 -1.69
N ALA A 29 -7.89 -1.78 -0.79
CA ALA A 29 -8.72 -2.98 -0.65
C ALA A 29 -9.55 -3.26 -1.91
N CYS A 30 -10.18 -2.24 -2.49
CA CYS A 30 -10.88 -2.36 -3.78
C CYS A 30 -9.92 -2.81 -4.89
N GLY A 31 -8.72 -2.23 -4.95
CA GLY A 31 -7.67 -2.67 -5.87
C GLY A 31 -7.34 -4.15 -5.70
N SER A 32 -7.12 -4.61 -4.47
CA SER A 32 -6.86 -6.02 -4.19
C SER A 32 -8.02 -6.96 -4.55
N VAL A 33 -9.27 -6.53 -4.36
CA VAL A 33 -10.46 -7.31 -4.76
C VAL A 33 -10.52 -7.43 -6.28
N PHE A 34 -10.33 -6.34 -7.02
CA PHE A 34 -10.28 -6.39 -8.49
C PHE A 34 -9.10 -7.21 -8.99
N TYR A 35 -7.96 -7.15 -8.29
CA TYR A 35 -6.80 -7.95 -8.59
C TYR A 35 -7.08 -9.45 -8.45
N LEU A 36 -7.72 -9.85 -7.35
CA LEU A 36 -8.17 -11.23 -7.14
C LEU A 36 -9.18 -11.67 -8.20
N ALA A 37 -10.18 -10.84 -8.48
CA ALA A 37 -11.19 -11.12 -9.49
C ALA A 37 -10.58 -11.31 -10.88
N GLY A 38 -9.67 -10.42 -11.30
CA GLY A 38 -8.93 -10.54 -12.55
C GLY A 38 -8.04 -11.79 -12.59
N SER A 39 -7.42 -12.15 -11.46
CA SER A 39 -6.59 -13.35 -11.34
C SER A 39 -7.38 -14.64 -11.52
N ILE A 40 -8.62 -14.70 -11.01
CA ILE A 40 -9.53 -15.85 -11.19
C ILE A 40 -9.87 -16.06 -12.67
N LEU A 41 -10.00 -14.99 -13.45
CA LEU A 41 -10.33 -15.07 -14.89
C LEU A 41 -9.18 -15.63 -15.75
N PHE A 42 -7.99 -15.88 -15.19
CA PHE A 42 -6.92 -16.61 -15.87
C PHE A 42 -6.96 -18.13 -15.68
N ILE A 43 -7.91 -18.66 -14.89
CA ILE A 43 -8.10 -20.11 -14.79
C ILE A 43 -8.52 -20.65 -16.18
N PRO A 44 -7.97 -21.78 -16.66
CA PRO A 44 -8.26 -22.33 -17.99
C PRO A 44 -9.75 -22.49 -18.31
N ASP A 45 -10.59 -22.75 -17.31
CA ASP A 45 -12.05 -22.86 -17.49
C ASP A 45 -12.72 -21.55 -17.98
N PHE A 46 -12.02 -20.41 -17.91
CA PHE A 46 -12.48 -19.09 -18.33
C PHE A 46 -11.73 -18.51 -19.55
N GLU A 47 -11.24 -19.34 -20.46
CA GLU A 47 -10.50 -18.90 -21.68
C GLU A 47 -11.16 -17.72 -22.44
N ASN A 48 -12.50 -17.69 -22.52
CA ASN A 48 -13.23 -16.62 -23.20
C ASN A 48 -13.17 -15.26 -22.47
N TYR A 49 -12.75 -15.22 -21.21
CA TYR A 49 -12.71 -14.02 -20.37
C TYR A 49 -11.29 -13.53 -20.06
N VAL A 50 -10.27 -14.11 -20.69
CA VAL A 50 -8.86 -13.74 -20.44
C VAL A 50 -8.61 -12.24 -20.68
N VAL A 51 -9.15 -11.67 -21.77
CA VAL A 51 -9.01 -10.23 -22.06
C VAL A 51 -9.64 -9.37 -20.96
N THR A 52 -10.82 -9.76 -20.48
CA THR A 52 -11.48 -9.10 -19.35
C THR A 52 -10.64 -9.19 -18.08
N GLY A 53 -10.03 -10.36 -17.82
CA GLY A 53 -9.08 -10.57 -16.74
C GLY A 53 -7.88 -9.63 -16.82
N LEU A 54 -7.25 -9.52 -17.99
CA LEU A 54 -6.14 -8.58 -18.24
C LEU A 54 -6.55 -7.14 -17.93
N CYS A 55 -7.70 -6.69 -18.43
CA CYS A 55 -8.21 -5.34 -18.17
C CYS A 55 -8.46 -5.09 -16.67
N LEU A 56 -9.05 -6.05 -15.96
CA LEU A 56 -9.26 -5.96 -14.52
C LEU A 56 -7.94 -5.85 -13.76
N VAL A 57 -6.95 -6.70 -14.07
CA VAL A 57 -5.63 -6.65 -13.42
C VAL A 57 -4.89 -5.34 -13.70
N ILE A 58 -4.93 -4.83 -14.93
CA ILE A 58 -4.31 -3.53 -15.27
C ILE A 58 -4.98 -2.40 -14.48
N SER A 59 -6.31 -2.36 -14.46
CA SER A 59 -7.06 -1.34 -13.73
C SER A 59 -6.78 -1.40 -12.21
N ALA A 60 -6.82 -2.60 -11.63
CA ALA A 60 -6.50 -2.85 -10.22
C ALA A 60 -5.09 -2.38 -9.88
N SER A 61 -4.11 -2.76 -10.70
CA SER A 61 -2.70 -2.40 -10.49
C SER A 61 -2.50 -0.89 -10.57
N SER A 62 -3.18 -0.19 -11.49
CA SER A 62 -3.12 1.27 -11.59
C SER A 62 -3.66 1.97 -10.33
N VAL A 63 -4.77 1.47 -9.77
CA VAL A 63 -5.35 1.99 -8.53
C VAL A 63 -4.40 1.78 -7.36
N VAL A 64 -3.78 0.60 -7.25
CA VAL A 64 -2.79 0.29 -6.20
C VAL A 64 -1.59 1.22 -6.32
N VAL A 65 -0.98 1.34 -7.51
CA VAL A 65 0.20 2.20 -7.74
C VAL A 65 -0.12 3.65 -7.39
N ALA A 66 -1.26 4.18 -7.82
CA ALA A 66 -1.67 5.55 -7.51
C ALA A 66 -1.88 5.75 -6.00
N ALA A 67 -2.54 4.80 -5.33
CA ALA A 67 -2.78 4.87 -3.89
C ALA A 67 -1.48 4.83 -3.08
N GLN A 68 -0.57 3.90 -3.39
CA GLN A 68 0.70 3.81 -2.67
C GLN A 68 1.62 5.00 -2.96
N SER A 69 1.67 5.47 -4.22
CA SER A 69 2.44 6.66 -4.58
C SER A 69 1.97 7.90 -3.81
N TRP A 70 0.65 8.03 -3.61
CA TRP A 70 0.09 9.12 -2.82
C TRP A 70 0.52 9.06 -1.35
N LYS A 71 0.52 7.87 -0.74
CA LYS A 71 0.99 7.70 0.64
C LYS A 71 2.47 8.04 0.80
N VAL A 72 3.33 7.55 -0.10
CA VAL A 72 4.77 7.84 -0.10
C VAL A 72 5.00 9.34 -0.25
N TYR A 73 4.29 9.99 -1.18
CA TYR A 73 4.35 11.43 -1.36
C TYR A 73 3.99 12.16 -0.05
N ARG A 74 2.87 11.80 0.58
CA ARG A 74 2.40 12.38 1.85
C ARG A 74 3.33 12.15 3.03
N ALA A 75 3.97 10.98 3.11
CA ALA A 75 4.92 10.68 4.16
C ALA A 75 6.06 11.72 4.19
N GLY A 76 6.46 12.25 3.03
CA GLY A 76 7.48 13.30 2.96
C GLY A 76 7.04 14.67 3.49
N PHE A 77 5.74 14.95 3.54
CA PHE A 77 5.18 16.20 4.11
C PHE A 77 4.78 16.08 5.58
N THR A 78 4.79 14.87 6.15
CA THR A 78 4.32 14.66 7.52
C THR A 78 5.47 14.84 8.51
N SER A 79 5.61 16.04 9.07
CA SER A 79 6.58 16.33 10.13
C SER A 79 6.01 15.97 11.51
N LEU A 80 6.75 15.15 12.27
CA LEU A 80 6.40 14.81 13.66
C LEU A 80 6.64 15.97 14.64
N THR A 81 7.58 16.86 14.30
CA THR A 81 8.05 17.93 15.19
C THR A 81 7.25 19.22 15.00
N ASP A 82 6.85 19.54 13.78
CA ASP A 82 6.11 20.77 13.46
C ASP A 82 4.96 20.48 12.49
N ARG A 83 3.72 20.54 13.00
CA ARG A 83 2.51 20.33 12.19
C ARG A 83 2.22 21.46 11.21
N CYS A 84 2.86 22.63 11.37
CA CYS A 84 2.68 23.78 10.49
C CYS A 84 3.68 23.77 9.33
N ASP A 85 4.65 22.85 9.33
CA ASP A 85 5.60 22.74 8.24
C ASP A 85 5.00 21.93 7.08
N HIS A 86 4.72 22.63 5.97
CA HIS A 86 4.16 22.05 4.74
C HIS A 86 5.24 21.76 3.69
N ARG A 87 6.51 21.69 4.08
CA ARG A 87 7.60 21.39 3.15
C ARG A 87 7.85 19.88 3.06
N PHE A 88 8.26 19.45 1.88
CA PHE A 88 8.68 18.07 1.67
C PHE A 88 10.09 17.88 2.24
N HIS A 89 10.24 16.92 3.16
CA HIS A 89 11.53 16.55 3.71
C HIS A 89 11.74 15.04 3.58
N PHE A 90 12.85 14.64 2.96
CA PHE A 90 13.21 13.23 2.82
C PHE A 90 13.40 12.53 4.17
N VAL A 91 13.84 13.25 5.21
CA VAL A 91 13.97 12.67 6.56
C VAL A 91 12.61 12.18 7.09
N ASN A 92 11.51 12.84 6.70
CA ASN A 92 10.17 12.45 7.14
C ASN A 92 9.75 11.09 6.58
N LEU A 93 10.23 10.73 5.38
CA LEU A 93 9.96 9.40 4.80
C LEU A 93 10.52 8.28 5.67
N PHE A 94 11.67 8.50 6.31
CA PHE A 94 12.36 7.46 7.09
C PHE A 94 11.88 7.38 8.55
N ASN A 95 11.05 8.31 9.01
CA ASN A 95 10.49 8.29 10.36
C ASN A 95 9.66 7.02 10.63
N ASP A 96 8.99 6.49 9.60
CA ASP A 96 8.28 5.22 9.64
C ASP A 96 8.75 4.31 8.50
N THR A 97 9.96 3.79 8.67
CA THR A 97 10.63 2.96 7.65
C THR A 97 9.81 1.71 7.31
N SER A 98 9.11 1.11 8.28
CA SER A 98 8.27 -0.08 8.04
C SER A 98 7.10 0.24 7.12
N CYS A 99 6.33 1.31 7.41
CA CYS A 99 5.23 1.72 6.54
C CYS A 99 5.73 2.13 5.14
N LEU A 100 6.85 2.85 5.06
CA LEU A 100 7.47 3.21 3.79
C LEU A 100 7.81 1.97 2.94
N LEU A 101 8.42 0.94 3.55
CA LEU A 101 8.76 -0.30 2.85
C LEU A 101 7.52 -1.04 2.35
N ILE A 102 6.45 -1.08 3.14
CA ILE A 102 5.17 -1.69 2.75
C ILE A 102 4.63 -0.99 1.50
N ASP A 103 4.58 0.34 1.51
CA ASP A 103 4.04 1.12 0.40
C ASP A 103 4.93 1.02 -0.85
N ILE A 104 6.26 1.08 -0.71
CA ILE A 104 7.20 0.94 -1.83
C ILE A 104 7.10 -0.44 -2.47
N PHE A 105 7.13 -1.52 -1.68
CA PHE A 105 7.01 -2.87 -2.22
C PHE A 105 5.64 -3.10 -2.85
N SER A 106 4.56 -2.63 -2.23
CA SER A 106 3.22 -2.71 -2.83
C SER A 106 3.15 -1.95 -4.17
N CYS A 107 3.76 -0.77 -4.24
CA CYS A 107 3.82 0.05 -5.44
C CYS A 107 4.63 -0.63 -6.56
N LEU A 108 5.83 -1.13 -6.24
CA LEU A 108 6.69 -1.84 -7.20
C LEU A 108 6.05 -3.13 -7.69
N GLY A 109 5.44 -3.91 -6.78
CA GLY A 109 4.71 -5.12 -7.12
C GLY A 109 3.56 -4.83 -8.09
N GLY A 110 2.74 -3.83 -7.78
CA GLY A 110 1.65 -3.37 -8.65
C GLY A 110 2.16 -2.88 -10.02
N ALA A 111 3.27 -2.14 -10.05
CA ALA A 111 3.86 -1.67 -11.31
C ALA A 111 4.35 -2.84 -12.18
N PHE A 112 5.08 -3.81 -11.60
CA PHE A 112 5.52 -4.99 -12.34
C PHE A 112 4.37 -5.82 -12.89
N PHE A 113 3.30 -6.02 -12.10
CA PHE A 113 2.09 -6.67 -12.60
C PHE A 113 1.41 -5.89 -13.72
N MET A 114 1.29 -4.57 -13.59
CA MET A 114 0.71 -3.73 -14.64
C MET A 114 1.49 -3.90 -15.96
N PHE A 115 2.82 -3.74 -15.92
CA PHE A 115 3.64 -3.86 -17.13
C PHE A 115 3.68 -5.27 -17.69
N GLY A 116 3.81 -6.30 -16.85
CA GLY A 116 3.72 -7.70 -17.28
C GLY A 116 2.38 -7.98 -17.95
N THR A 117 1.27 -7.59 -17.32
CA THR A 117 -0.08 -7.79 -17.87
C THR A 117 -0.30 -7.04 -19.18
N ILE A 118 0.27 -5.84 -19.34
CA ILE A 118 0.23 -5.11 -20.62
C ILE A 118 0.88 -5.93 -21.74
N PHE A 119 2.02 -6.59 -21.48
CA PHE A 119 2.67 -7.44 -22.49
C PHE A 119 1.87 -8.70 -22.85
N PHE A 120 0.93 -9.12 -22.02
CA PHE A 120 -0.02 -10.18 -22.36
C PHE A 120 -1.22 -9.73 -23.20
N LEU A 121 -1.41 -8.42 -23.43
CA LEU A 121 -2.51 -7.96 -24.30
C LEU A 121 -2.31 -8.48 -25.74
N PRO A 122 -3.39 -8.87 -26.44
CA PRO A 122 -3.30 -9.44 -27.80
C PRO A 122 -2.54 -8.57 -28.82
N GLN A 123 -2.56 -7.25 -28.63
CA GLN A 123 -1.85 -6.29 -29.50
C GLN A 123 -0.31 -6.31 -29.33
N TYR A 124 0.18 -6.76 -28.17
CA TYR A 124 1.60 -6.88 -27.85
C TYR A 124 2.07 -8.34 -27.78
N TYR A 125 1.11 -9.28 -27.72
CA TYR A 125 1.34 -10.70 -27.81
C TYR A 125 1.90 -11.02 -29.20
N THR A 126 3.21 -11.05 -29.27
CA THR A 126 3.93 -11.59 -30.42
C THR A 126 4.17 -13.06 -30.12
N ASP A 127 4.01 -13.96 -31.10
CA ASP A 127 4.34 -15.39 -30.96
C ASP A 127 5.85 -15.64 -30.68
N CYS A 128 6.61 -14.57 -30.37
CA CYS A 128 7.98 -14.62 -29.96
C CYS A 128 8.07 -15.10 -28.49
N PRO A 129 8.78 -16.21 -28.22
CA PRO A 129 8.97 -16.73 -26.85
C PRO A 129 9.57 -15.71 -25.88
N PHE A 130 10.36 -14.75 -26.39
CA PHE A 130 10.99 -13.72 -25.58
C PHE A 130 9.96 -12.81 -24.89
N GLY A 131 8.91 -12.37 -25.60
CA GLY A 131 7.88 -11.48 -25.05
C GLY A 131 7.09 -12.15 -23.93
N ASN A 132 6.72 -13.42 -24.14
CA ASN A 132 6.01 -14.22 -23.15
C ASN A 132 6.85 -14.45 -21.88
N ASN A 133 8.13 -14.78 -22.04
CA ASN A 133 9.03 -14.98 -20.91
C ASN A 133 9.27 -13.70 -20.12
N LEU A 134 9.43 -12.56 -20.80
CA LEU A 134 9.57 -11.26 -20.16
C LEU A 134 8.32 -10.89 -19.36
N SER A 135 7.14 -11.05 -19.98
CA SER A 135 5.84 -10.79 -19.35
C SER A 135 5.64 -11.64 -18.08
N ALA A 136 5.84 -12.96 -18.20
CA ALA A 136 5.75 -13.88 -17.07
C ALA A 136 6.78 -13.55 -15.99
N GLY A 137 8.01 -13.18 -16.38
CA GLY A 137 9.07 -12.75 -15.47
C GLY A 137 8.69 -11.50 -14.68
N LEU A 138 8.10 -10.50 -15.33
CA LEU A 138 7.61 -9.28 -14.67
C LEU A 138 6.49 -9.61 -13.67
N CYS A 139 5.50 -10.42 -14.05
CA CYS A 139 4.44 -10.85 -13.13
C CYS A 139 4.98 -11.66 -11.94
N LEU A 140 5.97 -12.54 -12.16
CA LEU A 140 6.62 -13.29 -11.10
C LEU A 140 7.36 -12.36 -10.12
N CYS A 141 8.18 -11.45 -10.65
CA CYS A 141 8.86 -10.44 -9.84
C CYS A 141 7.86 -9.59 -9.05
N GLY A 142 6.77 -9.16 -9.70
CA GLY A 142 5.67 -8.45 -9.05
C GLY A 142 5.09 -9.24 -7.88
N SER A 143 4.84 -10.54 -8.07
CA SER A 143 4.33 -11.45 -7.04
C SER A 143 5.26 -11.54 -5.83
N VAL A 144 6.56 -11.69 -6.07
CA VAL A 144 7.57 -11.78 -5.00
C VAL A 144 7.62 -10.48 -4.21
N VAL A 145 7.69 -9.33 -4.89
CA VAL A 145 7.75 -8.02 -4.22
C VAL A 145 6.45 -7.74 -3.44
N PHE A 146 5.29 -8.09 -4.00
CA PHE A 146 4.02 -7.95 -3.30
C PHE A 146 3.95 -8.86 -2.07
N THR A 147 4.47 -10.08 -2.16
CA THR A 147 4.57 -11.00 -1.00
C THR A 147 5.49 -10.42 0.09
N LEU A 148 6.63 -9.83 -0.30
CA LEU A 148 7.53 -9.16 0.65
C LEU A 148 6.82 -8.02 1.38
N SER A 149 5.97 -7.23 0.69
CA SER A 149 5.16 -6.21 1.36
C SER A 149 4.29 -6.80 2.48
N GLY A 150 3.64 -7.95 2.22
CA GLY A 150 2.83 -8.66 3.22
C GLY A 150 3.67 -9.19 4.40
N VAL A 151 4.88 -9.68 4.15
CA VAL A 151 5.80 -10.07 5.22
C VAL A 151 6.17 -8.88 6.11
N VAL A 152 6.44 -7.71 5.51
CA VAL A 152 6.73 -6.49 6.27
C VAL A 152 5.53 -6.03 7.09
N VAL A 153 4.30 -6.10 6.57
CA VAL A 153 3.06 -5.83 7.33
C VAL A 153 2.98 -6.73 8.58
N ASN A 154 3.13 -8.04 8.40
CA ASN A 154 3.06 -8.99 9.52
C ASN A 154 4.15 -8.72 10.57
N TYR A 155 5.37 -8.39 10.13
CA TYR A 155 6.47 -8.04 11.03
C TYR A 155 6.19 -6.73 11.79
N HIS A 156 5.69 -5.70 11.11
CA HIS A 156 5.30 -4.43 11.71
C HIS A 156 4.24 -4.63 12.80
N ASP A 157 3.17 -5.39 12.50
CA ASP A 157 2.08 -5.64 13.43
C ASP A 157 2.55 -6.43 14.66
N TYR A 158 3.41 -7.42 14.47
CA TYR A 158 4.04 -8.15 15.56
C TYR A 158 4.82 -7.21 16.51
N CYS A 159 5.63 -6.30 15.97
CA CYS A 159 6.40 -5.33 16.75
C CYS A 159 5.49 -4.35 17.52
N LEU A 160 4.39 -3.91 16.90
CA LEU A 160 3.43 -3.01 17.51
C LEU A 160 2.70 -3.67 18.69
N ILE A 161 2.25 -4.91 18.51
CA ILE A 161 1.60 -5.71 19.57
C ILE A 161 2.57 -5.92 20.74
N LYS A 162 3.81 -6.32 20.46
CA LYS A 162 4.83 -6.55 21.49
C LYS A 162 5.09 -5.29 22.33
N THR A 163 5.25 -4.14 21.70
CA THR A 163 5.48 -2.86 22.37
C THR A 163 4.28 -2.46 23.23
N THR A 164 3.05 -2.66 22.72
CA THR A 164 1.81 -2.33 23.42
C THR A 164 1.62 -3.19 24.66
N CYS A 165 1.84 -4.51 24.55
CA CYS A 165 1.79 -5.42 25.69
C CYS A 165 2.82 -5.07 26.77
N ALA A 166 4.06 -4.73 26.38
CA ALA A 166 5.09 -4.33 27.33
C ALA A 166 4.71 -3.05 28.11
N ARG A 167 4.13 -2.05 27.43
CA ARG A 167 3.63 -0.82 28.06
C ARG A 167 2.47 -1.09 29.02
N LEU A 168 1.55 -1.98 28.63
CA LEU A 168 0.42 -2.37 29.47
C LEU A 168 0.88 -3.08 30.75
N ILE A 169 1.82 -4.02 30.64
CA ILE A 169 2.40 -4.71 31.80
C ILE A 169 3.08 -3.73 32.74
N HIS A 170 3.87 -2.80 32.20
CA HIS A 170 4.52 -1.75 32.99
C HIS A 170 3.50 -0.86 33.71
N TYR A 171 2.41 -0.47 33.04
CA TYR A 171 1.35 0.35 33.63
C TYR A 171 0.61 -0.40 34.75
N ILE A 172 0.29 -1.67 34.55
CA ILE A 172 -0.32 -2.52 35.58
C ILE A 172 0.61 -2.65 36.80
N ALA A 173 1.91 -2.85 36.58
CA ALA A 173 2.89 -2.94 37.65
C ALA A 173 2.99 -1.66 38.50
N GLN A 174 2.75 -0.48 37.91
CA GLN A 174 2.73 0.80 38.63
C GLN A 174 1.46 1.02 39.48
N LEU A 175 0.37 0.32 39.17
CA LEU A 175 -0.92 0.47 39.87
C LEU A 175 -1.08 -0.48 41.06
N LEU A 176 -0.27 -1.53 41.16
CA LEU A 176 -0.32 -2.46 42.28
C LEU A 176 0.41 -1.87 43.49
N PRO A 177 -0.27 -1.61 44.63
CA PRO A 177 0.39 -1.20 45.85
C PRO A 177 1.27 -2.36 46.37
N VAL A 178 2.55 -2.06 46.62
CA VAL A 178 3.52 -2.99 47.23
C VAL A 178 3.17 -3.24 48.69
#